data_AF-A0A5J5LRU6-F1
#
_entry.id   AF-A0A5J5LRU6-F1
#
_cell.length_a   1.000
_cell.length_b   1.000
_cell.length_c   1.000
_cell.angle_alpha   90.00
_cell.angle_beta   90.00
_cell.angle_gamma   90.00
#
_symmetry.space_group_name_H-M   'P 1'
#
loop_
_entity.id
_entity.type
_entity.pdbx_description
1 polymer ?
#
loop_
_entity_poly.entity_id
_entity_poly.type
_entity_poly.pdbx_seq_one_letter_code
_entity_poly.pdbx_strand_id
1 'polypeptide(L)' 'MLKQQERFTTKGLVYIAIDRTSWGAINILMVSLIYDKRAMPIYWEILDKKGSSNLEEQQRVLGKILDLFII' A
#
# COMPACT_ATOMS: atom_id res chain seq x y z
N MET A 1 3.40 24.12 -19.91
CA MET A 1 3.35 22.80 -20.57
C MET A 1 3.11 21.75 -19.50
N LEU A 2 1.83 21.43 -19.27
CA LEU A 2 1.43 20.39 -18.31
C LEU A 2 1.82 19.05 -18.93
N LYS A 3 2.76 18.33 -18.29
CA LYS A 3 3.07 16.95 -18.67
C LYS A 3 1.77 16.16 -18.58
N GLN A 4 1.33 15.61 -19.70
CA GLN A 4 0.15 14.76 -19.74
C GLN A 4 0.33 13.64 -18.72
N GLN A 5 -0.67 13.44 -17.87
CA GLN A 5 -0.73 12.30 -16.97
C GLN A 5 -0.66 11.04 -17.83
N GLU A 6 0.44 10.30 -17.71
CA GLU A 6 0.57 8.99 -18.32
C GLU A 6 -0.56 8.13 -17.76
N ARG A 7 -1.54 7.86 -18.62
CA ARG A 7 -2.62 6.92 -18.35
C ARG A 7 -1.97 5.57 -18.09
N PHE A 8 -2.35 4.93 -16.99
CA PHE A 8 -1.96 3.55 -16.71
C PHE A 8 -2.33 2.68 -17.93
N THR A 9 -1.33 2.26 -18.69
CA THR A 9 -1.51 1.22 -19.69
C THR A 9 -1.59 -0.10 -18.93
N THR A 10 -2.41 -1.03 -19.41
CA THR A 10 -2.64 -2.36 -18.80
C THR A 10 -1.41 -3.27 -18.78
N LYS A 11 -0.22 -2.76 -19.15
CA LYS A 11 1.09 -3.41 -19.09
C LYS A 11 2.15 -2.54 -18.39
N GLY A 12 1.72 -1.66 -17.48
CA GLY A 12 2.59 -0.76 -16.74
C GLY A 12 3.23 -1.40 -15.50
N LEU A 13 4.43 -0.94 -15.14
CA LEU A 13 5.06 -1.28 -13.87
C LEU A 13 4.32 -0.58 -12.72
N VAL A 14 3.87 -1.35 -11.75
CA VAL A 14 3.20 -0.84 -10.54
C VAL A 14 4.17 -0.93 -9.36
N TYR A 15 4.34 0.19 -8.67
CA TYR A 15 5.13 0.26 -7.44
C TYR A 15 4.21 0.27 -6.24
N ILE A 16 4.41 -0.68 -5.32
CA ILE A 16 3.67 -0.79 -4.07
C ILE A 16 4.62 -0.58 -2.91
N ALA A 17 4.20 0.21 -1.93
CA ALA A 17 4.89 0.36 -0.66
C ALA A 17 4.05 -0.23 0.47
N ILE A 18 4.71 -0.90 1.41
CA ILE A 18 4.14 -1.24 2.72
C ILE A 18 4.77 -0.34 3.76
N ASP A 19 3.94 0.26 4.61
CA ASP A 19 4.39 1.13 5.68
C ASP A 19 3.61 0.82 6.96
N ARG A 20 4.19 1.18 8.10
CA ARG A 20 3.53 1.09 9.41
C ARG A 20 3.64 2.43 10.09
N THR A 21 2.51 2.95 10.55
CA THR A 21 2.46 4.15 11.38
C THR A 21 1.79 3.87 12.72
N SER A 22 2.18 4.63 13.73
CA SER A 22 1.58 4.57 15.05
C SER A 22 0.93 5.90 15.37
N TRP A 23 -0.40 5.90 15.48
CA TRP A 23 -1.17 7.07 15.85
C TRP A 23 -1.66 6.93 17.30
N GLY A 24 -0.80 7.35 18.22
CA GLY A 24 -1.01 7.10 19.64
C GLY A 24 -1.01 5.60 19.94
N ALA A 25 -2.15 5.07 20.38
CA ALA A 25 -2.33 3.65 20.66
C ALA A 25 -2.71 2.81 19.42
N ILE A 26 -3.04 3.46 18.30
CA ILE A 26 -3.50 2.79 17.08
C ILE A 26 -2.29 2.41 16.24
N ASN A 27 -2.12 1.13 15.97
CA ASN A 27 -1.05 0.61 15.13
C ASN A 27 -1.60 0.30 13.74
N ILE A 28 -1.22 1.08 12.73
CA ILE A 28 -1.78 0.97 11.39
C ILE A 28 -0.72 0.39 10.46
N LEU A 29 -1.03 -0.74 9.84
CA LEU A 29 -0.26 -1.31 8.73
C LEU A 29 -0.96 -0.95 7.43
N MET A 30 -0.26 -0.30 6.51
CA MET A 30 -0.84 0.23 5.28
C MET A 30 -0.08 -0.24 4.05
N VAL A 31 -0.83 -0.43 2.96
CA VAL A 31 -0.31 -0.67 1.62
C VAL A 31 -0.69 0.50 0.73
N SER A 32 0.29 1.07 0.03
CA SER A 32 0.11 2.24 -0.81
C SER A 32 0.57 1.97 -2.24
N LEU A 33 -0.21 2.49 -3.19
CA LEU A 33 0.22 2.63 -4.58
C LEU A 33 1.14 3.84 -4.68
N ILE A 34 2.31 3.67 -5.29
CA ILE A 34 3.22 4.77 -5.59
C ILE A 34 2.92 5.26 -7.02
N TYR A 35 2.45 6.50 -7.12
CA TYR A 35 2.20 7.16 -8.39
C TYR A 35 2.65 8.63 -8.33
N ASP A 36 3.33 9.10 -9.38
CA ASP A 36 3.85 10.47 -9.48
C ASP A 36 4.54 10.95 -8.18
N LYS A 37 5.44 10.11 -7.64
CA LYS A 37 6.20 10.34 -6.41
C LYS A 37 5.34 10.53 -5.14
N ARG A 38 4.11 10.04 -5.14
CA ARG A 38 3.18 10.07 -4.01
C ARG A 38 2.78 8.66 -3.63
N ALA A 39 2.73 8.40 -2.33
CA ALA A 39 2.14 7.19 -1.77
C ALA A 39 0.66 7.45 -1.51
N MET A 40 -0.21 6.77 -2.26
CA MET A 40 -1.65 6.78 -2.05
C MET A 40 -2.05 5.49 -1.34
N PRO A 41 -2.57 5.54 -0.10
CA PRO A 41 -3.04 4.34 0.60
C PRO A 41 -4.19 3.70 -0.17
N ILE A 42 -4.04 2.42 -0.48
CA ILE A 42 -5.07 1.62 -1.16
C ILE A 42 -5.66 0.54 -0.25
N TYR A 43 -4.95 0.19 0.83
CA TYR A 43 -5.42 -0.71 1.85
C TYR A 43 -4.75 -0.41 3.19
N TRP A 44 -5.45 -0.61 4.31
CA TRP A 44 -4.87 -0.50 5.64
C TRP A 44 -5.63 -1.36 6.63
N GLU A 45 -4.94 -1.73 7.70
CA GLU A 45 -5.50 -2.45 8.82
C GLU A 45 -4.95 -1.94 10.14
N ILE A 46 -5.79 -2.03 11.16
CA ILE A 46 -5.40 -1.74 12.54
C ILE A 46 -4.94 -3.05 13.16
N LEU A 47 -3.67 -3.11 13.56
CA LEU A 47 -3.11 -4.26 14.26
C LEU A 47 -3.55 -4.22 15.73
N ASP A 48 -4.06 -5.36 16.23
CA ASP A 48 -4.44 -5.53 17.64
C ASP A 48 -3.22 -5.79 18.55
N LYS A 49 -2.15 -5.02 18.32
CA LYS A 49 -0.91 -5.06 19.09
C LYS A 49 -0.12 -3.77 18.93
N LYS A 50 0.74 -3.48 19.91
CA LYS A 50 1.71 -2.40 19.82
C LYS A 50 2.99 -2.86 19.09
N GLY A 51 3.71 -1.91 18.52
CA GLY A 51 5.04 -2.16 17.93
C GLY A 51 4.99 -2.59 16.47
N SER A 52 5.91 -3.47 16.08
CA SER A 52 6.13 -3.81 14.67
C SER A 52 5.12 -4.83 14.15
N SER A 53 4.84 -4.77 12.84
CA SER A 53 4.20 -5.88 12.13
C SER A 53 5.16 -7.08 12.05
N ASN A 54 4.60 -8.28 11.89
CA ASN A 54 5.35 -9.49 11.54
C ASN A 54 5.16 -9.85 10.06
N LEU A 55 5.89 -10.86 9.58
CA LEU A 55 5.83 -11.30 8.19
C LEU A 55 4.42 -11.76 7.77
N GLU A 56 3.71 -12.46 8.65
CA GLU A 56 2.35 -12.95 8.38
C GLU A 56 1.36 -11.80 8.16
N GLU A 57 1.41 -10.77 9.00
CA GLU A 57 0.59 -9.56 8.83
C GLU A 57 0.93 -8.82 7.55
N GLN A 58 2.21 -8.71 7.21
CA GLN A 58 2.66 -8.08 5.96
C GLN A 58 2.18 -8.85 4.72
N GLN A 59 2.33 -10.18 4.72
CA GLN A 59 1.83 -11.04 3.65
C GLN A 59 0.30 -10.96 3.52
N ARG A 60 -0.41 -10.89 4.65
CA ARG A 60 -1.87 -10.80 4.68
C ARG A 60 -2.38 -9.50 4.05
N VAL A 61 -1.81 -8.34 4.41
CA VAL A 61 -2.21 -7.06 3.79
C VAL A 61 -1.82 -6.98 2.32
N LEU A 62 -0.67 -7.54 1.95
CA LEU A 62 -0.25 -7.61 0.54
C LEU A 62 -1.15 -8.55 -0.27
N GLY A 63 -1.54 -9.70 0.29
CA GLY A 63 -2.44 -10.64 -0.39
C GLY A 63 -3.76 -9.97 -0.80
N LYS A 64 -4.30 -9.09 0.05
CA LYS A 64 -5.55 -8.35 -0.24
C LYS A 64 -5.46 -7.41 -1.43
N ILE A 65 -4.27 -6.89 -1.75
CA ILE A 65 -4.09 -5.97 -2.87
C ILE A 65 -3.64 -6.66 -4.16
N LEU A 66 -3.01 -7.84 -4.07
CA LEU A 66 -2.51 -8.54 -5.25
C LEU A 66 -3.67 -8.96 -6.17
N ASP A 67 -4.82 -9.32 -5.59
CA ASP A 67 -6.05 -9.60 -6.33
C ASP A 67 -6.53 -8.41 -7.18
N LEU A 68 -6.17 -7.17 -6.83
CA LEU A 68 -6.55 -5.96 -7.57
C LEU A 68 -5.76 -5.78 -8.88
N PHE A 69 -4.57 -6.38 -8.97
CA PHE A 69 -3.64 -6.17 -10.10
C PHE A 69 -3.42 -7.42 -10.96
N ILE A 70 -3.96 -8.57 -10.57
CA ILE A 70 -3.80 -9.85 -11.28
C ILE A 70 -4.96 -10.14 -12.28
N ILE A 71 -5.96 -9.24 -12.38
CA ILE A 71 -7.07 -9.32 -13.35
C ILE A 71 -6.72 -8.56 -14.63
#